data_AF-A0A2T5K4E3-F1
#
_entry.id   AF-A0A2T5K4E3-F1
#
_cell.length_a   1.000
_cell.length_b   1.000
_cell.length_c   1.000
_cell.angle_alpha   90.00
_cell.angle_beta   90.00
_cell.angle_gamma   90.00
#
_symmetry.space_group_name_H-M   'P 1'
#
loop_
_entity.id
_entity.type
_entity.pdbx_description
1 polymer ?
#
loop_
_entity_poly.entity_id
_entity_poly.type
_entity_poly.pdbx_seq_one_letter_code
_entity_poly.pdbx_strand_id
1 'polypeptide(L)'
;MVFDLDPGEGVSWRFMQDAAQIVRIFLNELGLVSFLKTSGGKGLHVVVPIKRLRDWGTVKGFSQAIVEHLAKVIPPRFVAKSGPSNRVGRIFIDYLRNGLGATTASALSVRARPGLGVSVPLAWEELEP
;
A
#
# COMPACT_ATOMS: atom_id res chain seq x y z
N MET A 1 -7.39 -7.32 -3.44
CA MET A 1 -6.32 -6.42 -3.96
C MET A 1 -5.43 -6.01 -2.81
N VAL A 2 -4.18 -5.67 -3.11
CA VAL A 2 -3.20 -5.18 -2.16
C VAL A 2 -2.55 -3.92 -2.71
N PHE A 3 -2.37 -2.93 -1.86
CA PHE A 3 -1.54 -1.76 -2.09
C PHE A 3 -0.39 -1.80 -1.07
N ASP A 4 0.85 -1.96 -1.55
CA ASP A 4 2.05 -1.96 -0.70
C ASP A 4 2.66 -0.56 -0.73
N LEU A 5 2.55 0.16 0.38
CA LEU A 5 3.02 1.53 0.50
C LEU A 5 4.51 1.48 0.90
N ASP A 6 5.36 1.84 -0.05
CA ASP A 6 6.80 1.83 0.09
C ASP A 6 7.34 3.26 0.25
N PRO A 7 7.84 3.63 1.46
CA PRO A 7 8.43 4.95 1.65
C PRO A 7 9.75 5.08 0.87
N GLY A 8 9.92 6.21 0.21
CA GLY A 8 11.20 6.62 -0.32
C GLY A 8 12.12 7.19 0.75
N GLU A 9 13.33 7.54 0.32
CA GLU A 9 14.31 8.19 1.19
C GLU A 9 13.77 9.53 1.71
N GLY A 10 14.02 9.82 2.99
CA GLY A 10 13.59 11.05 3.66
C GLY A 10 12.12 11.07 4.12
N VAL A 11 11.34 10.02 3.85
CA VAL A 11 9.95 9.92 4.33
C VAL A 11 9.92 9.55 5.81
N SER A 12 9.28 10.40 6.63
CA SER A 12 9.08 10.15 8.05
C SER A 12 7.95 9.15 8.33
N TRP A 13 7.93 8.56 9.52
CA TRP A 13 6.81 7.69 9.93
C TRP A 13 5.47 8.43 9.94
N ARG A 14 5.45 9.68 10.40
CA ARG A 14 4.23 10.50 10.39
C ARG A 14 3.68 10.69 8.98
N PHE A 15 4.57 10.94 8.01
CA PHE A 15 4.19 11.04 6.60
C PHE A 15 3.59 9.71 6.07
N MET A 16 4.15 8.58 6.52
CA MET A 16 3.65 7.24 6.19
C MET A 16 2.25 6.97 6.75
N GLN A 17 2.00 7.35 8.01
CA GLN A 17 0.67 7.26 8.63
C GLN A 17 -0.37 8.08 7.87
N ASP A 18 -0.07 9.36 7.61
CA ASP A 18 -0.96 10.26 6.86
C ASP A 18 -1.27 9.71 5.46
N ALA A 19 -0.26 9.17 4.77
CA ALA A 19 -0.41 8.63 3.43
C ALA A 19 -1.31 7.39 3.41
N ALA A 20 -1.18 6.48 4.38
CA ALA A 20 -2.05 5.32 4.49
C ALA A 20 -3.50 5.72 4.81
N GLN A 21 -3.72 6.74 5.64
CA GLN A 21 -5.06 7.28 5.90
C GLN A 21 -5.69 7.90 4.64
N ILE A 22 -4.92 8.62 3.82
CA ILE A 22 -5.41 9.13 2.53
C ILE A 22 -5.85 7.97 1.61
N VAL A 23 -5.07 6.88 1.55
CA VAL A 23 -5.46 5.69 0.78
C VAL A 23 -6.74 5.06 1.33
N ARG A 24 -6.89 4.94 2.66
CA ARG A 24 -8.12 4.45 3.32
C ARG A 24 -9.33 5.30 2.94
N ILE A 25 -9.22 6.63 3.07
CA ILE A 25 -10.29 7.58 2.75
C ILE A 25 -10.68 7.44 1.29
N PHE A 26 -9.71 7.45 0.37
CA PHE A 26 -9.98 7.31 -1.06
C PHE A 26 -10.69 5.99 -1.39
N LEU A 27 -10.25 4.88 -0.80
CA LEU A 27 -10.92 3.59 -0.99
C LEU A 27 -12.35 3.59 -0.42
N ASN A 28 -12.57 4.23 0.73
CA ASN A 28 -13.91 4.36 1.32
C ASN A 28 -14.85 5.18 0.41
N GLU A 29 -14.37 6.26 -0.22
CA GLU A 29 -15.15 7.04 -1.20
C GLU A 29 -15.55 6.20 -2.43
N LEU A 30 -14.75 5.18 -2.76
CA LEU A 30 -15.09 4.19 -3.80
C LEU A 30 -15.98 3.04 -3.29
N GLY A 31 -16.41 3.07 -2.03
CA GLY A 31 -17.18 2.01 -1.39
C GLY A 31 -16.37 0.73 -1.10
N LEU A 32 -15.03 0.83 -1.05
CA LEU A 32 -14.12 -0.29 -0.86
C LEU A 32 -13.61 -0.32 0.58
N VAL A 33 -14.10 -1.29 1.36
CA VAL A 33 -13.57 -1.57 2.70
C VAL A 33 -12.11 -2.04 2.58
N SER A 34 -11.24 -1.51 3.44
CA SER A 34 -9.82 -1.83 3.43
C SER A 34 -9.29 -2.16 4.82
N PHE A 35 -8.32 -3.06 4.88
CA PHE A 35 -7.66 -3.54 6.09
C PHE A 35 -6.18 -3.18 6.06
N LEU A 36 -5.63 -2.84 7.22
CA LEU A 36 -4.24 -2.43 7.35
C LEU A 36 -3.40 -3.53 7.98
N LYS A 37 -2.14 -3.65 7.53
CA LYS A 37 -1.10 -4.38 8.26
C LYS A 37 0.27 -3.73 8.09
N THR A 38 1.13 -3.86 9.09
CA THR A 38 2.56 -3.58 8.91
C THR A 38 3.15 -4.58 7.92
N SER A 39 4.18 -4.16 7.19
CA SER A 39 4.92 -5.07 6.29
C SER A 39 5.89 -5.99 7.06
N GLY A 40 6.24 -5.66 8.30
CA GLY A 40 7.43 -6.21 8.99
C GLY A 40 8.76 -5.70 8.42
N GLY A 41 8.71 -4.74 7.49
CA GLY A 41 9.84 -4.04 6.90
C GLY A 41 9.78 -2.55 7.20
N LYS A 42 9.74 -1.71 6.16
CA LYS A 42 9.70 -0.23 6.28
C LYS A 42 8.33 0.38 5.99
N GLY A 43 7.43 -0.36 5.35
CA GLY A 43 6.15 0.14 4.83
C GLY A 43 4.91 -0.52 5.46
N LEU A 44 3.76 -0.22 4.87
CA LEU A 44 2.45 -0.71 5.27
C LEU A 44 1.76 -1.38 4.07
N HIS A 45 0.96 -2.41 4.30
CA HIS A 45 0.11 -2.96 3.26
C HIS A 45 -1.35 -2.65 3.57
N VAL A 46 -2.07 -2.17 2.56
CA VAL A 46 -3.52 -1.98 2.57
C VAL A 46 -4.15 -3.08 1.72
N VAL A 47 -5.06 -3.86 2.31
CA VAL A 47 -5.69 -5.02 1.69
C VAL A 47 -7.18 -4.77 1.51
N VAL A 48 -7.66 -4.92 0.28
CA VAL A 48 -9.07 -4.75 -0.09
C VAL A 48 -9.65 -6.10 -0.50
N PRO A 49 -10.58 -6.70 0.25
CA PRO A 49 -11.27 -7.90 -0.18
C PRO A 49 -12.15 -7.60 -1.40
N ILE A 50 -12.18 -8.54 -2.35
CA ILE A 50 -13.02 -8.43 -3.55
C ILE A 50 -13.75 -9.75 -3.78
N LYS A 51 -14.96 -9.69 -4.32
CA LYS A 51 -15.64 -10.88 -4.85
C LYS A 51 -14.88 -11.38 -6.08
N ARG A 52 -14.80 -12.70 -6.26
CA ARG A 52 -14.14 -13.33 -7.42
C ARG A 52 -15.01 -13.23 -8.68
N LEU A 53 -15.19 -12.01 -9.19
CA LEU A 53 -16.05 -11.69 -10.34
C LEU A 53 -15.28 -11.14 -11.55
N ARG A 54 -13.97 -10.91 -11.39
CA ARG A 54 -13.10 -10.23 -12.36
C ARG A 54 -11.79 -10.99 -12.48
N ASP A 55 -11.18 -10.93 -13.66
CA ASP A 55 -9.88 -11.53 -13.92
C ASP A 55 -8.72 -10.69 -13.34
N TRP A 56 -7.52 -11.26 -13.40
CA TRP A 56 -6.30 -10.63 -12.92
C TRP A 56 -5.96 -9.31 -13.62
N GLY A 57 -6.20 -9.22 -14.93
CA GLY A 57 -5.89 -8.02 -15.72
C GLY A 57 -6.76 -6.84 -15.29
N THR A 58 -8.05 -7.09 -15.10
CA THR A 58 -9.03 -6.12 -14.63
C THR A 58 -8.69 -5.63 -13.22
N VAL A 59 -8.39 -6.56 -12.31
CA VAL A 59 -8.04 -6.23 -10.93
C VAL A 59 -6.75 -5.42 -10.85
N LYS A 60 -5.72 -5.83 -11.61
CA LYS A 60 -4.44 -5.10 -11.70
C LYS A 60 -4.65 -3.71 -12.32
N GLY A 61 -5.36 -3.61 -13.44
CA GLY A 61 -5.64 -2.34 -14.12
C GLY A 61 -6.43 -1.37 -13.24
N PHE A 62 -7.41 -1.86 -12.47
CA PHE A 62 -8.13 -1.03 -11.51
C PHE A 62 -7.23 -0.53 -10.37
N SER A 63 -6.41 -1.41 -9.79
CA SER A 63 -5.44 -1.00 -8.76
C SER A 63 -4.41 0.01 -9.28
N GLN A 64 -3.97 -0.12 -10.54
CA GLN A 64 -3.09 0.82 -11.20
C GLN A 64 -3.76 2.19 -11.36
N ALA A 65 -5.00 2.23 -11.86
CA ALA A 65 -5.74 3.47 -12.05
C ALA A 65 -5.94 4.25 -10.74
N ILE A 66 -6.18 3.53 -9.63
CA ILE A 66 -6.25 4.13 -8.28
C ILE A 66 -4.92 4.81 -7.92
N VAL A 67 -3.80 4.11 -8.10
CA VAL A 67 -2.47 4.64 -7.76
C VAL A 67 -2.08 5.82 -8.65
N GLU A 68 -2.35 5.74 -9.96
CA GLU A 68 -2.11 6.83 -10.90
C GLU A 68 -2.95 8.06 -10.57
N HIS A 69 -4.21 7.88 -10.18
CA HIS A 69 -5.07 8.97 -9.73
C HIS A 69 -4.49 9.64 -8.48
N LEU A 70 -4.14 8.88 -7.44
CA LEU A 70 -3.57 9.43 -6.21
C LEU A 70 -2.24 10.17 -6.46
N ALA A 71 -1.37 9.61 -7.31
CA ALA A 71 -0.12 10.25 -7.71
C ALA A 71 -0.32 11.53 -8.53
N LYS A 72 -1.41 11.61 -9.31
CA LYS A 72 -1.77 12.81 -10.07
C LYS A 72 -2.37 13.90 -9.19
N VAL A 73 -3.23 13.53 -8.24
CA VAL A 73 -3.95 14.48 -7.37
C VAL A 73 -3.07 14.99 -6.23
N ILE A 74 -2.20 14.13 -5.67
CA ILE A 74 -1.33 14.48 -4.55
C ILE A 74 0.15 14.15 -4.88
N PRO A 75 0.73 14.78 -5.92
CA PRO A 75 2.08 14.47 -6.40
C PRO A 75 3.20 14.71 -5.37
N PRO A 76 3.09 15.61 -4.36
CA PRO A 76 4.07 15.69 -3.28
C PRO A 76 4.06 14.48 -2.34
N ARG A 77 3.00 13.66 -2.33
CA ARG A 77 2.90 12.49 -1.46
C ARG A 77 3.16 11.19 -2.17
N PHE A 78 2.64 11.02 -3.38
CA PHE A 78 2.60 9.73 -4.05
C PHE A 78 3.29 9.71 -5.39
N VAL A 79 3.81 8.53 -5.74
CA VAL A 79 4.27 8.20 -7.09
C VAL A 79 3.71 6.87 -7.54
N ALA A 80 3.41 6.77 -8.84
CA ALA A 80 2.92 5.54 -9.47
C ALA A 80 4.01 4.72 -10.17
N LYS A 81 5.22 5.30 -10.32
CA LYS A 81 6.35 4.66 -11.00
C LYS A 81 7.29 4.03 -9.99
N SER A 82 7.62 2.75 -10.21
CA SER A 82 8.59 2.02 -9.39
C SER A 82 10.01 2.56 -9.57
N GLY A 83 10.90 2.24 -8.62
CA GLY A 83 12.30 2.66 -8.64
C GLY A 83 12.65 3.67 -7.55
N PRO A 84 13.81 3.53 -6.86
CA PRO A 84 14.18 4.41 -5.74
C PRO A 84 14.25 5.90 -6.10
N SER A 85 14.83 6.23 -7.26
CA SER A 85 14.97 7.61 -7.74
C SER A 85 13.63 8.31 -7.98
N ASN A 86 12.57 7.55 -8.26
CA ASN A 86 11.26 8.13 -8.51
C ASN A 86 10.56 8.56 -7.20
N ARG A 87 10.95 8.04 -6.04
CA ARG A 87 10.20 8.22 -4.78
C ARG A 87 10.92 9.01 -3.69
N VAL A 88 12.01 9.72 -3.97
CA VAL A 88 12.67 10.57 -2.96
C VAL A 88 11.66 11.56 -2.36
N GLY A 89 11.53 11.57 -1.03
CA GLY A 89 10.55 12.38 -0.29
C GLY A 89 9.09 11.98 -0.46
N ARG A 90 8.80 10.83 -1.09
CA ARG A 90 7.45 10.39 -1.47
C ARG A 90 7.23 8.90 -1.20
N ILE A 91 5.97 8.47 -1.29
CA ILE A 91 5.59 7.06 -1.16
C ILE A 91 5.24 6.50 -2.54
N PHE A 92 5.84 5.37 -2.87
CA PHE A 92 5.39 4.55 -3.99
C PHE A 92 4.27 3.64 -3.49
N ILE A 93 3.11 3.67 -4.16
CA ILE A 93 2.04 2.71 -3.88
C ILE A 93 2.17 1.57 -4.88
N ASP A 94 2.79 0.46 -4.45
CA ASP A 94 3.02 -0.70 -5.29
C ASP A 94 1.72 -1.49 -5.51
N TYR A 95 1.16 -1.34 -6.71
CA TYR A 95 0.01 -2.11 -7.19
C TYR A 95 0.42 -3.38 -7.95
N LEU A 96 1.71 -3.59 -8.23
CA LEU A 96 2.20 -4.69 -9.07
C LEU A 96 1.94 -6.06 -8.44
N ARG A 97 1.69 -6.10 -7.12
CA ARG A 97 1.30 -7.29 -6.35
C ARG A 97 -0.05 -7.89 -6.73
N ASN A 98 -0.85 -7.16 -7.52
CA ASN A 98 -2.15 -7.63 -8.00
C ASN A 98 -2.07 -8.38 -9.35
N GLY A 99 -0.87 -8.58 -9.91
CA GLY A 99 -0.69 -9.40 -11.12
C GLY A 99 -0.75 -10.90 -10.84
N LEU A 100 -1.13 -11.70 -11.85
CA LEU A 100 -1.08 -13.16 -11.78
C LEU A 100 0.34 -13.62 -11.42
N GLY A 101 0.46 -14.50 -10.42
CA GLY A 101 1.74 -15.05 -9.95
C GLY A 101 2.50 -14.14 -8.97
N ALA A 102 2.09 -12.88 -8.81
CA ALA A 102 2.67 -12.02 -7.79
C ALA A 102 2.18 -12.42 -6.39
N THR A 103 3.05 -12.26 -5.40
CA THR A 103 2.74 -12.59 -4.00
C THR A 103 3.03 -11.41 -3.08
N THR A 104 2.36 -11.42 -1.93
CA THR A 104 2.53 -10.46 -0.84
C THR A 104 2.78 -11.25 0.44
N ALA A 105 3.64 -10.75 1.33
CA ALA A 105 3.84 -11.35 2.65
C ALA A 105 2.49 -11.52 3.37
N SER A 106 2.22 -12.76 3.85
CA SER A 106 1.00 -13.08 4.58
C SER A 106 0.92 -12.30 5.88
N ALA A 107 -0.30 -12.04 6.36
CA ALA A 107 -0.50 -11.63 7.74
C ALA A 107 0.15 -12.65 8.69
N LEU A 108 0.77 -12.15 9.76
CA LEU A 108 1.49 -12.88 10.80
C LEU A 108 2.76 -13.61 10.32
N SER A 109 3.20 -13.39 9.07
CA SER A 109 4.47 -13.94 8.59
C SER A 109 5.67 -13.14 9.11
N VAL A 110 6.75 -13.85 9.45
CA VAL A 110 8.05 -13.29 9.84
C VAL A 110 8.81 -12.83 8.60
N ARG A 111 9.57 -11.75 8.72
CA ARG A 111 10.47 -11.24 7.67
C ARG A 111 11.91 -11.65 7.97
N ALA A 112 12.60 -12.16 6.95
CA ALA A 112 14.03 -12.45 7.00
C ALA A 112 14.86 -11.15 6.98
N ARG A 113 14.84 -10.41 8.09
CA ARG A 113 15.55 -9.15 8.32
C ARG A 113 16.03 -9.09 9.78
N PRO A 114 17.04 -8.28 10.12
CA PRO A 114 17.42 -8.04 11.51
C PRO A 114 16.20 -7.65 12.35
N GLY A 115 16.04 -8.27 13.52
CA GLY A 115 14.88 -8.09 14.40
C GLY A 115 13.67 -8.96 14.07
N LEU A 116 13.68 -9.74 12.97
CA LEU A 116 12.62 -10.68 12.61
C LEU A 116 11.21 -10.05 12.63
N GLY A 117 11.09 -8.84 12.09
CA GLY A 117 9.83 -8.10 12.05
C GLY A 117 8.70 -8.92 11.43
N VAL A 118 7.48 -8.74 11.94
CA VAL A 118 6.29 -9.50 11.54
C VAL A 118 5.35 -8.62 10.74
N SER A 119 4.65 -9.20 9.76
CA SER A 119 3.57 -8.50 9.06
C SER A 119 2.27 -8.55 9.89
N VAL A 120 2.09 -7.59 10.78
CA VAL A 120 1.03 -7.61 11.81
C VAL A 120 -0.20 -6.85 11.32
N PRO A 121 -1.40 -7.47 11.28
CA PRO A 121 -2.67 -6.74 11.10
C PRO A 121 -2.87 -5.71 12.20
N LEU A 122 -3.35 -4.53 11.82
CA LEU A 122 -3.63 -3.44 12.75
C LEU A 122 -5.07 -2.94 12.54
N ALA A 123 -5.71 -2.52 13.62
CA ALA A 123 -6.82 -1.60 13.54
C ALA A 123 -6.32 -0.25 12.97
N TRP A 124 -7.19 0.49 12.28
CA TRP A 124 -6.76 1.75 11.66
C TRP A 124 -6.48 2.82 12.70
N GLU A 125 -7.12 2.73 13.85
CA GLU A 125 -7.00 3.63 15.00
C GLU A 125 -5.63 3.46 15.66
N GLU A 126 -4.99 2.28 15.56
CA GLU A 126 -3.62 2.06 16.01
C GLU A 126 -2.57 2.77 15.14
N LEU A 127 -2.96 3.22 13.94
CA LEU A 127 -2.08 4.00 13.07
C LEU A 127 -2.17 5.50 13.38
N GLU A 128 -3.16 5.95 14.15
CA GLU A 128 -3.29 7.33 14.59
C GLU A 128 -2.22 7.65 15.67
N PRO A 129 -1.72 8.89 15.73
CA PRO A 129 -0.67 9.29 16.68
C PRO A 129 -1.23 9.51 18.10
#